data_AF-A0A086M467-F1
#
_entry.id   AF-A0A086M467-F1
#
_cell.length_a   1.000
_cell.length_b   1.000
_cell.length_c   1.000
_cell.angle_alpha   90.00
_cell.angle_beta   90.00
_cell.angle_gamma   90.00
#
_symmetry.space_group_name_H-M   'P 1'
#
loop_
_entity.id
_entity.type
_entity.pdbx_description
1 polymer ?
#
loop_
_entity_poly.entity_id
_entity_poly.type
_entity_poly.pdbx_seq_one_letter_code
_entity_poly.pdbx_strand_id
1 'polypeptide(L)'
;MNFSSSARWLAVRQSQTLGHTTRATVAAGRRVLAHSPAATEFTSFQSSHIGGDVCKLPLAVALGAAPSALGYGSAKHNQQRQYATLGSGWSFSKVQYTKYRITKPWTTDTTFDDIILSQPSKEDFAKFTKEAPLFLRFLKLVTDVEGRQEAFIQFAKRCENGLTVEKDVYVTKKELVDCLWKNGYTDTEINAFEIAFPADYKFHYPELAVLFDLTEEDCYKYCIRQRAATPEELVELKYTKPKNLVSSYGLCFLGVWFGLSNTVLSNAWFYSKTFPFGAVFYMLGSYFYRDIREKLWKEEKSLIHTAQENKNMGEESVYKQMKKYATDTKCLDYLSTFRTEVEDQIANYKVALVSQMRRQLTERLVEKLNGIQQAEKLIQGSLQDVMIREIVSSFKDLYKSRPELHDAAMQSAIQGLSGSDGAMDPVGAHFKASLQELAKVNLSTATADPMGTVVQRVAAVFQKREKEFLDAFTVKATEAQEIKTIVDKCHKGNTFDFHALSDEELRRLEQLYSTVNNRVGFETIHENSIKPVAPLSENSKGFVEFVNTQLEITKAKLRNARLTAFAHAFV
;
A
#
# COMPACT_ATOMS: atom_id res chain seq x y z
N MET A 1 -27.47 29.13 18.91
CA MET A 1 -26.86 30.47 18.97
C MET A 1 -25.64 30.44 18.06
N ASN A 2 -25.85 30.74 16.78
CA ASN A 2 -25.56 32.04 16.13
C ASN A 2 -24.06 32.32 16.13
N PHE A 3 -23.38 31.99 15.02
CA PHE A 3 -23.05 32.88 13.88
C PHE A 3 -21.88 33.79 14.27
N SER A 4 -20.87 34.06 13.43
CA SER A 4 -20.83 34.14 11.98
C SER A 4 -19.34 34.33 11.61
N SER A 5 -18.80 33.57 10.66
CA SER A 5 -18.71 33.95 9.23
C SER A 5 -17.57 34.94 8.95
N SER A 6 -16.71 34.76 7.97
CA SER A 6 -16.96 34.70 6.51
C SER A 6 -15.56 34.83 5.88
N ALA A 7 -15.23 34.42 4.66
CA ALA A 7 -15.90 33.81 3.52
C ALA A 7 -14.72 33.34 2.61
N ARG A 8 -14.74 32.16 1.96
CA ARG A 8 -15.47 31.85 0.70
C ARG A 8 -14.99 32.78 -0.43
N TRP A 9 -14.39 32.31 -1.52
CA TRP A 9 -14.99 31.76 -2.75
C TRP A 9 -13.81 31.52 -3.74
N LEU A 10 -13.87 30.76 -4.83
CA LEU A 10 -14.59 29.58 -5.30
C LEU A 10 -13.88 29.17 -6.60
N ALA A 11 -13.89 27.88 -6.92
CA ALA A 11 -13.37 27.25 -8.13
C ALA A 11 -13.96 27.78 -9.44
N VAL A 12 -13.23 27.64 -10.57
CA VAL A 12 -13.80 27.27 -11.89
C VAL A 12 -12.75 26.51 -12.75
N ARG A 13 -13.23 25.46 -13.41
CA ARG A 13 -12.62 24.59 -14.46
C ARG A 13 -12.55 25.27 -15.83
N GLN A 14 -11.61 24.84 -16.70
CA GLN A 14 -11.77 24.42 -18.13
C GLN A 14 -10.37 24.42 -18.80
N SER A 15 -9.81 23.32 -19.32
CA SER A 15 -10.10 22.53 -20.55
C SER A 15 -9.46 23.08 -21.84
N GLN A 16 -8.47 22.32 -22.39
CA GLN A 16 -8.07 22.13 -23.82
C GLN A 16 -7.55 23.40 -24.57
N THR A 17 -6.62 23.43 -25.55
CA THR A 17 -6.19 22.60 -26.71
C THR A 17 -4.77 23.08 -27.14
N LEU A 18 -3.79 22.24 -27.51
CA LEU A 18 -3.39 21.84 -28.89
C LEU A 18 -3.26 22.95 -29.96
N GLY A 19 -2.06 23.11 -30.56
CA GLY A 19 -1.90 23.78 -31.86
C GLY A 19 -0.53 24.41 -32.19
N HIS A 20 0.39 23.59 -32.72
CA HIS A 20 1.13 23.80 -33.97
C HIS A 20 1.89 25.13 -34.25
N THR A 21 3.23 25.13 -34.21
CA THR A 21 4.20 25.02 -35.36
C THR A 21 4.07 26.11 -36.43
N THR A 22 5.11 26.87 -36.79
CA THR A 22 6.22 26.41 -37.66
C THR A 22 7.21 27.56 -37.94
N ARG A 23 8.50 27.21 -38.12
CA ARG A 23 9.37 27.50 -39.30
C ARG A 23 10.29 28.72 -39.10
N ALA A 24 11.55 28.74 -39.57
CA ALA A 24 12.31 27.86 -40.47
C ALA A 24 13.82 28.16 -40.28
N THR A 25 14.70 27.13 -40.26
CA THR A 25 15.73 26.83 -41.29
C THR A 25 17.02 27.68 -41.22
N VAL A 26 18.25 27.21 -41.47
CA VAL A 26 18.82 26.30 -42.50
C VAL A 26 20.20 25.82 -41.96
N ALA A 27 20.44 24.50 -41.84
CA ALA A 27 21.34 23.63 -42.63
C ALA A 27 22.86 23.86 -42.45
N ALA A 28 23.77 22.89 -42.54
CA ALA A 28 23.82 21.57 -43.20
C ALA A 28 24.88 20.69 -42.47
N GLY A 29 25.04 19.37 -42.60
CA GLY A 29 24.47 18.30 -43.41
C GLY A 29 24.93 16.94 -42.80
N ARG A 30 24.09 15.89 -42.77
CA ARG A 30 24.00 14.74 -43.71
C ARG A 30 25.30 13.90 -43.79
N ARG A 31 25.33 12.56 -43.72
CA ARG A 31 24.37 11.43 -43.92
C ARG A 31 24.90 10.21 -43.10
N VAL A 32 24.11 9.41 -42.37
CA VAL A 32 23.06 8.41 -42.71
C VAL A 32 23.62 7.07 -43.24
N LEU A 33 23.28 5.96 -42.54
CA LEU A 33 22.63 4.69 -43.00
C LEU A 33 22.92 3.60 -41.92
N ALA A 34 21.98 3.16 -41.06
CA ALA A 34 20.79 2.31 -41.26
C ALA A 34 21.08 0.80 -41.51
N HIS A 35 20.70 -0.07 -40.56
CA HIS A 35 19.78 -1.22 -40.74
C HIS A 35 19.73 -2.15 -39.48
N SER A 36 18.51 -2.41 -38.98
CA SER A 36 18.11 -3.55 -38.11
C SER A 36 17.79 -4.80 -39.00
N PRO A 37 17.16 -5.93 -38.57
CA PRO A 37 16.76 -6.46 -37.23
C PRO A 37 16.95 -8.03 -37.08
N ALA A 38 16.21 -8.63 -36.13
CA ALA A 38 15.83 -10.06 -35.91
C ALA A 38 16.73 -10.85 -34.92
N ALA A 39 16.30 -11.53 -33.84
CA ALA A 39 15.08 -12.23 -33.35
C ALA A 39 15.40 -13.73 -33.11
N THR A 40 14.85 -14.28 -32.01
CA THR A 40 14.69 -15.72 -31.63
C THR A 40 15.98 -16.49 -31.30
N GLU A 41 16.10 -17.31 -30.24
CA GLU A 41 15.24 -18.41 -29.77
C GLU A 41 15.38 -18.75 -28.26
N PHE A 42 14.38 -19.48 -27.78
CA PHE A 42 14.21 -20.18 -26.50
C PHE A 42 15.29 -21.24 -26.21
N THR A 43 15.53 -21.54 -24.92
CA THR A 43 15.41 -22.90 -24.36
C THR A 43 15.48 -22.92 -22.83
N SER A 44 14.51 -23.62 -22.23
CA SER A 44 14.33 -24.00 -20.83
C SER A 44 15.14 -25.26 -20.46
N PHE A 45 15.43 -25.52 -19.17
CA PHE A 45 15.32 -26.80 -18.42
C PHE A 45 15.97 -26.64 -17.02
N GLN A 46 15.18 -26.55 -15.93
CA GLN A 46 14.85 -27.59 -14.90
C GLN A 46 15.99 -28.14 -14.01
N SER A 47 15.94 -27.75 -12.73
CA SER A 47 15.81 -28.59 -11.50
C SER A 47 16.37 -30.03 -11.45
N SER A 48 17.30 -30.30 -10.51
CA SER A 48 17.28 -31.40 -9.50
C SER A 48 18.63 -31.45 -8.74
N HIS A 49 18.66 -31.20 -7.42
CA HIS A 49 18.71 -32.15 -6.27
C HIS A 49 20.10 -32.70 -5.86
N ILE A 50 20.40 -32.48 -4.57
CA ILE A 50 21.18 -33.30 -3.59
C ILE A 50 22.72 -33.19 -3.59
N GLY A 51 23.26 -32.97 -2.38
CA GLY A 51 24.53 -33.54 -1.94
C GLY A 51 25.58 -32.52 -1.53
N GLY A 52 25.82 -32.40 -0.22
CA GLY A 52 26.97 -31.66 0.29
C GLY A 52 28.28 -32.41 0.03
N ASP A 53 29.34 -31.67 -0.26
CA ASP A 53 30.61 -31.91 0.41
C ASP A 53 31.58 -30.73 0.22
N VAL A 54 32.43 -30.60 1.22
CA VAL A 54 33.49 -29.61 1.41
C VAL A 54 34.54 -29.67 0.29
N CYS A 55 34.88 -28.55 -0.35
CA CYS A 55 36.13 -28.44 -1.10
C CYS A 55 36.66 -27.00 -1.26
N LYS A 56 37.66 -26.69 -0.42
CA LYS A 56 38.94 -25.99 -0.69
C LYS A 56 38.99 -25.06 -1.92
N LEU A 57 39.12 -23.76 -1.66
CA LEU A 57 39.62 -22.76 -2.62
C LEU A 57 41.14 -22.93 -2.87
N PRO A 58 41.62 -22.83 -4.13
CA PRO A 58 43.05 -22.82 -4.42
C PRO A 58 43.67 -21.42 -4.32
N LEU A 59 44.80 -21.43 -3.62
CA LEU A 59 45.99 -20.58 -3.69
C LEU A 59 46.02 -19.40 -4.67
N ALA A 60 46.30 -18.24 -4.09
CA ALA A 60 46.71 -17.02 -4.76
C ALA A 60 48.00 -17.20 -5.58
N VAL A 61 47.99 -16.61 -6.78
CA VAL A 61 49.15 -16.44 -7.68
C VAL A 61 50.11 -15.43 -7.06
N ALA A 62 51.31 -15.90 -6.73
CA ALA A 62 52.45 -15.07 -6.33
C ALA A 62 53.23 -14.64 -7.59
N LEU A 63 53.40 -13.32 -7.77
CA LEU A 63 54.35 -12.74 -8.72
C LEU A 63 55.55 -12.18 -7.96
N GLY A 64 56.65 -12.93 -8.02
CA GLY A 64 58.01 -12.46 -8.30
C GLY A 64 58.68 -11.47 -7.33
N ALA A 65 59.45 -12.01 -6.38
CA ALA A 65 60.66 -11.35 -5.90
C ALA A 65 61.84 -12.32 -6.09
N ALA A 66 62.86 -11.89 -6.85
CA ALA A 66 64.04 -12.68 -7.18
C ALA A 66 64.95 -12.89 -5.94
N PRO A 67 65.67 -14.03 -5.86
CA PRO A 67 66.46 -14.38 -4.68
C PRO A 67 67.90 -13.83 -4.79
N SER A 68 68.45 -13.38 -3.67
CA SER A 68 69.90 -13.33 -3.46
C SER A 68 70.18 -14.09 -2.17
N ALA A 69 70.69 -15.30 -2.34
CA ALA A 69 71.21 -16.13 -1.27
C ALA A 69 72.57 -15.57 -0.81
N LEU A 70 72.78 -15.46 0.50
CA LEU A 70 74.03 -15.72 1.20
C LEU A 70 73.85 -15.49 2.71
N GLY A 71 74.17 -16.50 3.52
CA GLY A 71 74.44 -16.33 4.96
C GLY A 71 73.53 -17.10 5.90
N TYR A 72 73.93 -18.33 6.23
CA TYR A 72 73.46 -19.07 7.41
C TYR A 72 73.80 -18.27 8.69
N GLY A 73 72.78 -17.86 9.44
CA GLY A 73 72.94 -17.20 10.74
C GLY A 73 71.63 -17.22 11.52
N SER A 74 71.67 -17.75 12.75
CA SER A 74 70.53 -17.95 13.65
C SER A 74 69.62 -16.73 13.78
N ALA A 75 68.39 -16.83 13.26
CA ALA A 75 67.38 -15.80 13.39
C ALA A 75 66.73 -15.85 14.78
N LYS A 76 67.21 -15.02 15.70
CA LYS A 76 66.38 -14.57 16.82
C LYS A 76 65.21 -13.77 16.23
N HIS A 77 63.99 -14.23 16.46
CA HIS A 77 62.77 -13.50 16.15
C HIS A 77 62.78 -12.15 16.88
N ASN A 78 63.14 -11.07 16.18
CA ASN A 78 62.86 -9.72 16.63
C ASN A 78 61.36 -9.47 16.39
N GLN A 79 60.54 -9.64 17.42
CA GLN A 79 59.16 -9.15 17.40
C GLN A 79 59.18 -7.62 17.42
N GLN A 80 59.18 -6.98 16.26
CA GLN A 80 58.77 -5.58 16.16
C GLN A 80 57.29 -5.51 16.54
N ARG A 81 56.98 -4.91 17.69
CA ARG A 81 55.60 -4.71 18.14
C ARG A 81 54.91 -3.71 17.21
N GLN A 82 53.82 -4.14 16.58
CA GLN A 82 52.97 -3.28 15.74
C GLN A 82 51.70 -2.93 16.53
N TYR A 83 51.44 -1.64 16.74
CA TYR A 83 50.15 -1.16 17.27
C TYR A 83 49.21 -0.88 16.09
N ALA A 84 47.93 -1.22 16.26
CA ALA A 84 46.90 -0.86 15.29
C ALA A 84 46.44 0.59 15.52
N THR A 85 46.17 1.32 14.44
CA THR A 85 45.50 2.63 14.51
C THR A 85 44.01 2.41 14.76
N LEU A 86 43.59 2.56 16.01
CA LEU A 86 42.19 2.43 16.41
C LEU A 86 41.43 3.74 16.15
N GLY A 87 40.16 3.64 15.77
CA GLY A 87 39.30 4.79 15.54
C GLY A 87 38.20 4.50 14.51
N SER A 88 37.02 5.08 14.71
CA SER A 88 35.89 4.94 13.77
C SER A 88 35.83 6.09 12.74
N GLY A 89 36.74 7.06 12.83
CA GLY A 89 36.75 8.25 11.99
C GLY A 89 37.42 8.01 10.63
N TRP A 90 36.79 8.49 9.56
CA TRP A 90 37.38 8.53 8.21
C TRP A 90 38.21 9.79 7.95
N SER A 91 38.31 10.68 8.94
CA SER A 91 39.04 11.93 8.82
C SER A 91 40.54 11.69 8.72
N PHE A 92 41.12 12.00 7.55
CA PHE A 92 42.56 12.06 7.38
C PHE A 92 43.15 13.22 8.18
N SER A 93 43.64 12.91 9.39
CA SER A 93 44.24 13.88 10.30
C SER A 93 45.76 13.79 10.31
N LYS A 94 46.42 14.95 10.20
CA LYS A 94 47.87 15.11 10.40
C LYS A 94 48.09 16.36 11.23
N VAL A 95 49.17 16.38 12.02
CA VAL A 95 49.49 17.47 12.94
C VAL A 95 50.75 18.23 12.52
N GLN A 96 50.82 19.51 12.86
CA GLN A 96 52.05 20.30 12.82
C GLN A 96 52.55 20.50 14.26
N TYR A 97 53.84 20.27 14.48
CA TYR A 97 54.43 20.45 15.82
C TYR A 97 54.67 21.93 16.10
N THR A 98 54.82 22.27 17.38
CA THR A 98 55.25 23.59 17.81
C THR A 98 56.58 23.50 18.56
N LYS A 99 57.20 24.65 18.82
CA LYS A 99 58.41 24.72 19.67
C LYS A 99 58.10 24.59 21.17
N TYR A 100 56.82 24.55 21.56
CA TYR A 100 56.38 24.48 22.95
C TYR A 100 56.08 23.04 23.35
N ARG A 101 56.40 22.70 24.60
CA ARG A 101 56.03 21.40 25.19
C ARG A 101 54.61 21.46 25.76
N ILE A 102 53.96 20.30 25.82
CA ILE A 102 52.69 20.17 26.53
C ILE A 102 52.93 20.48 28.01
N THR A 103 52.12 21.35 28.58
CA THR A 103 52.13 21.66 30.01
C THR A 103 50.81 21.25 30.63
N LYS A 104 50.87 20.71 31.84
CA LYS A 104 49.73 20.26 32.64
C LYS A 104 49.86 20.86 34.04
N PRO A 105 48.76 20.92 34.82
CA PRO A 105 48.81 21.40 36.20
C PRO A 105 49.86 20.66 37.03
N TRP A 106 50.49 21.37 37.97
CA TRP A 106 51.51 20.79 38.84
C TRP A 106 50.89 19.79 39.83
N THR A 107 51.50 18.62 39.93
CA THR A 107 51.19 17.56 40.89
C THR A 107 52.48 16.98 41.45
N THR A 108 52.46 16.50 42.70
CA THR A 108 53.68 15.99 43.38
C THR A 108 53.84 14.47 43.20
N ASP A 109 52.73 13.79 42.95
CA ASP A 109 52.54 12.34 42.98
C ASP A 109 52.16 11.74 41.62
N THR A 110 51.91 12.58 40.61
CA THR A 110 51.51 12.12 39.27
C THR A 110 52.35 12.73 38.14
N THR A 111 52.31 12.09 36.97
CA THR A 111 52.97 12.54 35.74
C THR A 111 52.07 12.23 34.55
N PHE A 112 52.12 13.07 33.52
CA PHE A 112 51.37 12.87 32.29
C PHE A 112 52.26 12.26 31.21
N ASP A 113 51.79 11.20 30.58
CA ASP A 113 52.50 10.51 29.50
C ASP A 113 51.52 9.93 28.47
N ASP A 114 52.03 9.50 27.33
CA ASP A 114 51.25 8.84 26.28
C ASP A 114 50.99 7.38 26.65
N ILE A 115 49.74 6.94 26.47
CA ILE A 115 49.30 5.59 26.87
C ILE A 115 49.99 4.49 26.06
N ILE A 116 50.27 4.73 24.77
CA ILE A 116 50.89 3.75 23.88
C ILE A 116 52.39 3.66 24.15
N LEU A 117 53.04 4.78 24.43
CA LEU A 117 54.47 4.81 24.79
C LEU A 117 54.73 4.22 26.18
N SER A 118 53.89 4.56 27.16
CA SER A 118 54.09 4.18 28.56
C SER A 118 53.72 2.73 28.86
N GLN A 119 52.75 2.17 28.11
CA GLN A 119 52.18 0.84 28.38
C GLN A 119 51.79 0.65 29.86
N PRO A 120 50.96 1.54 30.43
CA PRO A 120 50.65 1.50 31.85
C PRO A 120 49.83 0.26 32.20
N SER A 121 50.17 -0.34 33.34
CA SER A 121 49.33 -1.33 34.01
C SER A 121 48.30 -0.62 34.90
N LYS A 122 47.29 -1.36 35.37
CA LYS A 122 46.25 -0.83 36.28
C LYS A 122 46.85 -0.14 37.50
N GLU A 123 47.96 -0.67 38.02
CA GLU A 123 48.63 -0.13 39.21
C GLU A 123 49.43 1.15 38.95
N ASP A 124 49.83 1.38 37.70
CA ASP A 124 50.60 2.56 37.29
C ASP A 124 49.71 3.80 37.13
N PHE A 125 48.42 3.60 36.86
CA PHE A 125 47.45 4.69 36.78
C PHE A 125 47.28 5.40 38.13
N ALA A 126 47.18 6.73 38.07
CA ALA A 126 46.79 7.53 39.22
C ALA A 126 45.32 7.25 39.60
N LYS A 127 45.03 7.26 40.90
CA LYS A 127 43.66 7.09 41.42
C LYS A 127 43.16 8.42 41.97
N PHE A 128 41.87 8.67 41.82
CA PHE A 128 41.20 9.81 42.43
C PHE A 128 39.82 9.40 42.95
N THR A 129 39.24 10.22 43.80
CA THR A 129 37.87 10.04 44.31
C THR A 129 36.89 10.83 43.45
N LYS A 130 35.93 10.12 42.85
CA LYS A 130 34.85 10.72 42.04
C LYS A 130 33.55 10.79 42.84
N GLU A 131 32.82 11.90 42.68
CA GLU A 131 31.52 12.11 43.32
C GLU A 131 30.43 11.17 42.76
N ALA A 132 29.74 10.50 43.67
CA ALA A 132 28.77 9.44 43.41
C ALA A 132 27.29 9.88 43.22
N PRO A 133 26.76 10.92 43.91
CA PRO A 133 25.31 11.11 44.02
C PRO A 133 24.54 11.25 42.70
N LEU A 134 25.15 11.88 41.69
CA LEU A 134 24.54 12.05 40.37
C LEU A 134 24.31 10.70 39.68
N PHE A 135 25.35 9.86 39.66
CA PHE A 135 25.29 8.52 39.09
C PHE A 135 24.39 7.60 39.90
N LEU A 136 24.45 7.64 41.24
CA LEU A 136 23.65 6.77 42.10
C LEU A 136 22.13 7.02 41.94
N ARG A 137 21.71 8.27 41.68
CA ARG A 137 20.29 8.56 41.41
C ARG A 137 19.80 7.87 40.13
N PHE A 138 20.63 7.90 39.09
CA PHE A 138 20.33 7.24 37.84
C PHE A 138 20.42 5.72 37.96
N LEU A 139 21.44 5.21 38.64
CA LEU A 139 21.60 3.78 38.91
C LEU A 139 20.40 3.23 39.69
N LYS A 140 19.91 3.96 40.70
CA LYS A 140 18.72 3.58 41.45
C LYS A 140 17.51 3.40 40.54
N LEU A 141 17.26 4.38 39.65
CA LEU A 141 16.18 4.30 38.66
C LEU A 141 16.32 3.05 37.79
N VAL A 142 17.52 2.80 37.25
CA VAL A 142 17.79 1.65 36.38
C VAL A 142 17.61 0.33 37.12
N THR A 143 18.15 0.20 38.33
CA THR A 143 18.01 -1.04 39.12
C THR A 143 16.59 -1.28 39.63
N ASP A 144 15.80 -0.22 39.85
CA ASP A 144 14.39 -0.35 40.22
C ASP A 144 13.54 -0.82 39.02
N VAL A 145 13.92 -0.44 37.79
CA VAL A 145 13.28 -0.91 36.54
C VAL A 145 13.71 -2.34 36.20
N GLU A 146 14.98 -2.68 36.34
CA GLU A 146 15.52 -4.01 36.01
C GLU A 146 15.31 -5.06 37.11
N GLY A 147 14.92 -4.65 38.32
CA GLY A 147 14.60 -5.56 39.42
C GLY A 147 15.81 -6.16 40.15
N ARG A 148 16.93 -5.44 40.22
CA ARG A 148 18.21 -5.89 40.84
C ARG A 148 18.75 -4.90 41.88
N GLN A 149 17.95 -4.62 42.90
CA GLN A 149 18.26 -3.58 43.89
C GLN A 149 19.48 -3.92 44.75
N GLU A 150 19.81 -5.20 44.91
CA GLU A 150 21.00 -5.65 45.63
C GLU A 150 22.30 -5.09 45.04
N ALA A 151 22.39 -5.00 43.71
CA ALA A 151 23.54 -4.40 43.03
C ALA A 151 23.68 -2.91 43.35
N PHE A 152 22.56 -2.17 43.39
CA PHE A 152 22.54 -0.78 43.80
C PHE A 152 22.99 -0.62 45.26
N ILE A 153 22.45 -1.42 46.18
CA ILE A 153 22.79 -1.32 47.61
C ILE A 153 24.27 -1.66 47.85
N GLN A 154 24.79 -2.71 47.20
CA GLN A 154 26.20 -3.09 47.31
C GLN A 154 27.12 -2.00 46.75
N PHE A 155 26.78 -1.44 45.58
CA PHE A 155 27.57 -0.40 44.95
C PHE A 155 27.50 0.94 45.71
N ALA A 156 26.34 1.32 46.23
CA ALA A 156 26.17 2.51 47.06
C ALA A 156 27.01 2.44 48.33
N LYS A 157 27.06 1.28 49.01
CA LYS A 157 27.95 1.06 50.17
C LYS A 157 29.42 1.17 49.81
N ARG A 158 29.83 0.64 48.65
CA ARG A 158 31.21 0.77 48.16
C ARG A 158 31.60 2.22 47.82
N CYS A 159 30.62 3.06 47.51
CA CYS A 159 30.80 4.39 46.94
C CYS A 159 30.46 5.54 47.91
N GLU A 160 30.17 5.23 49.19
CA GLU A 160 29.60 6.18 50.16
C GLU A 160 30.46 7.43 50.41
N ASN A 161 31.80 7.28 50.38
CA ASN A 161 32.76 8.37 50.56
C ASN A 161 33.40 8.82 49.23
N GLY A 162 32.69 8.58 48.12
CA GLY A 162 33.20 8.77 46.76
C GLY A 162 33.83 7.51 46.19
N LEU A 163 33.75 7.37 44.87
CA LEU A 163 34.31 6.24 44.14
C LEU A 163 35.81 6.45 43.93
N THR A 164 36.65 5.69 44.63
CA THR A 164 38.09 5.67 44.34
C THR A 164 38.35 4.82 43.09
N VAL A 165 38.74 5.46 41.98
CA VAL A 165 38.92 4.82 40.68
C VAL A 165 40.14 5.38 39.94
N GLU A 166 40.71 4.61 39.02
CA GLU A 166 41.77 5.05 38.11
C GLU A 166 41.28 6.22 37.23
N LYS A 167 42.08 7.30 37.17
CA LYS A 167 41.66 8.62 36.69
C LYS A 167 41.30 8.68 35.20
N ASP A 168 42.18 8.16 34.35
CA ASP A 168 42.03 8.27 32.90
C ASP A 168 41.53 6.96 32.27
N VAL A 169 40.74 6.19 33.02
CA VAL A 169 40.07 4.97 32.53
C VAL A 169 38.56 5.19 32.51
N TYR A 170 38.11 5.88 31.45
CA TYR A 170 36.71 6.27 31.26
C TYR A 170 36.25 6.19 29.79
N VAL A 171 34.93 6.26 29.63
CA VAL A 171 34.22 6.47 28.36
C VAL A 171 33.46 7.79 28.43
N THR A 172 33.45 8.55 27.34
CA THR A 172 32.70 9.81 27.29
C THR A 172 31.20 9.55 27.11
N LYS A 173 30.35 10.48 27.57
CA LYS A 173 28.89 10.39 27.34
C LYS A 173 28.55 10.17 25.87
N LYS A 174 29.22 10.88 24.95
CA LYS A 174 29.00 10.74 23.51
C LYS A 174 29.28 9.31 23.02
N GLU A 175 30.45 8.76 23.37
CA GLU A 175 30.80 7.39 23.01
C GLU A 175 29.81 6.36 23.59
N LEU A 176 29.34 6.59 24.82
CA LEU A 176 28.35 5.72 25.45
C LEU A 176 26.99 5.80 24.74
N VAL A 177 26.50 6.99 24.42
CA VAL A 177 25.24 7.19 23.67
C VAL A 177 25.32 6.58 22.27
N ASP A 178 26.42 6.79 21.55
CA ASP A 178 26.66 6.15 20.25
C ASP A 178 26.64 4.61 20.37
N CYS A 179 27.13 4.08 21.51
CA CYS A 179 27.08 2.66 21.82
C CYS A 179 25.66 2.17 22.13
N LEU A 180 24.89 2.92 22.91
CA LEU A 180 23.50 2.58 23.24
C LEU A 180 22.62 2.56 21.97
N TRP A 181 22.75 3.59 21.14
CA TRP A 181 21.95 3.74 19.91
C TRP A 181 22.20 2.61 18.91
N LYS A 182 23.47 2.30 18.61
CA LYS A 182 23.80 1.25 17.62
C LYS A 182 23.45 -0.16 18.11
N ASN A 183 23.33 -0.36 19.42
CA ASN A 183 22.95 -1.64 20.02
C ASN A 183 21.44 -1.76 20.32
N GLY A 184 20.64 -0.74 19.96
CA GLY A 184 19.18 -0.83 20.02
C GLY A 184 18.54 -0.54 21.37
N TYR A 185 19.22 0.19 22.26
CA TYR A 185 18.55 0.79 23.42
C TYR A 185 17.50 1.79 22.96
N THR A 186 16.39 1.91 23.70
CA THR A 186 15.27 2.74 23.27
C THR A 186 15.59 4.24 23.35
N ASP A 187 14.94 5.04 22.52
CA ASP A 187 15.08 6.50 22.55
C ASP A 187 14.73 7.10 23.91
N THR A 188 13.82 6.47 24.67
CA THR A 188 13.46 6.90 26.03
C THR A 188 14.61 6.72 27.02
N GLU A 189 15.35 5.62 26.91
CA GLU A 189 16.52 5.37 27.75
C GLU A 189 17.66 6.32 27.37
N ILE A 190 17.93 6.49 26.08
CA ILE A 190 18.95 7.42 25.58
C ILE A 190 18.64 8.85 26.05
N ASN A 191 17.40 9.30 25.93
CA ASN A 191 16.98 10.61 26.42
C ASN A 191 17.16 10.73 27.95
N ALA A 192 16.92 9.66 28.71
CA ALA A 192 17.18 9.64 30.15
C ALA A 192 18.69 9.83 30.46
N PHE A 193 19.59 9.19 29.71
CA PHE A 193 21.03 9.45 29.80
C PHE A 193 21.38 10.89 29.43
N GLU A 194 20.69 11.45 28.43
CA GLU A 194 20.94 12.81 27.95
C GLU A 194 20.60 13.88 28.98
N ILE A 195 19.46 13.74 29.66
CA ILE A 195 19.01 14.69 30.70
C ILE A 195 19.68 14.48 32.05
N ALA A 196 20.07 13.23 32.39
CA ALA A 196 20.60 12.91 33.70
C ALA A 196 22.07 13.33 33.87
N PHE A 197 22.88 13.24 32.80
CA PHE A 197 24.31 13.47 32.86
C PHE A 197 24.74 14.69 32.04
N PRO A 198 25.68 15.53 32.52
CA PRO A 198 26.30 16.59 31.71
C PRO A 198 26.98 16.06 30.45
N ALA A 199 27.20 16.95 29.47
CA ALA A 199 27.86 16.59 28.20
C ALA A 199 29.32 16.14 28.38
N ASP A 200 30.01 16.69 29.36
CA ASP A 200 31.40 16.41 29.72
C ASP A 200 31.56 15.31 30.79
N TYR A 201 30.47 14.62 31.14
CA TYR A 201 30.52 13.54 32.10
C TYR A 201 31.34 12.34 31.59
N LYS A 202 32.18 11.78 32.47
CA LYS A 202 33.09 10.67 32.18
C LYS A 202 32.66 9.43 32.95
N PHE A 203 32.13 8.42 32.25
CA PHE A 203 31.70 7.17 32.86
C PHE A 203 32.91 6.25 33.07
N HIS A 204 33.14 5.84 34.31
CA HIS A 204 34.28 4.96 34.63
C HIS A 204 33.86 3.49 34.59
N TYR A 205 34.82 2.59 34.41
CA TYR A 205 34.54 1.16 34.26
C TYR A 205 33.70 0.53 35.39
N PRO A 206 33.78 0.92 36.68
CA PRO A 206 32.89 0.35 37.71
C PRO A 206 31.45 0.85 37.58
N GLU A 207 31.26 2.09 37.11
CA GLU A 207 29.93 2.65 36.83
C GLU A 207 29.28 1.91 35.65
N LEU A 208 30.04 1.67 34.59
CA LEU A 208 29.56 0.90 33.43
C LEU A 208 29.22 -0.55 33.81
N ALA A 209 30.07 -1.19 34.60
CA ALA A 209 29.88 -2.56 35.06
C ALA A 209 28.59 -2.71 35.86
N VAL A 210 28.35 -1.85 36.86
CA VAL A 210 27.12 -1.91 37.66
C VAL A 210 25.90 -1.44 36.89
N LEU A 211 26.04 -0.53 35.92
CA LEU A 211 24.90 -0.01 35.17
C LEU A 211 24.36 -1.04 34.16
N PHE A 212 25.25 -1.80 33.52
CA PHE A 212 24.89 -2.76 32.45
C PHE A 212 25.03 -4.22 32.86
N ASP A 213 25.27 -4.49 34.14
CA ASP A 213 25.50 -5.84 34.69
C ASP A 213 26.63 -6.60 33.96
N LEU A 214 27.76 -5.93 33.78
CA LEU A 214 28.96 -6.44 33.11
C LEU A 214 30.12 -6.59 34.09
N THR A 215 31.17 -7.32 33.68
CA THR A 215 32.38 -7.46 34.50
C THR A 215 33.22 -6.18 34.46
N GLU A 216 33.81 -5.81 35.60
CA GLU A 216 34.72 -4.64 35.65
C GLU A 216 35.93 -4.79 34.74
N GLU A 217 36.41 -6.02 34.52
CA GLU A 217 37.56 -6.29 33.67
C GLU A 217 37.27 -5.96 32.20
N ASP A 218 36.10 -6.33 31.70
CA ASP A 218 35.71 -6.04 30.32
C ASP A 218 35.42 -4.55 30.13
N CYS A 219 34.75 -3.91 31.10
CA CYS A 219 34.57 -2.47 31.08
C CYS A 219 35.92 -1.72 31.15
N TYR A 220 36.89 -2.21 31.92
CA TYR A 220 38.25 -1.65 31.98
C TYR A 220 38.94 -1.77 30.62
N LYS A 221 38.95 -2.96 30.02
CA LYS A 221 39.52 -3.19 28.68
C LYS A 221 38.85 -2.32 27.62
N TYR A 222 37.54 -2.16 27.69
CA TYR A 222 36.77 -1.31 26.78
C TYR A 222 37.18 0.17 26.93
N CYS A 223 37.23 0.69 28.16
CA CYS A 223 37.69 2.05 28.42
C CYS A 223 39.10 2.29 27.87
N ILE A 224 40.04 1.37 28.09
CA ILE A 224 41.42 1.47 27.59
C ILE A 224 41.45 1.49 26.06
N ARG A 225 40.66 0.64 25.37
CA ARG A 225 40.57 0.66 23.90
C ARG A 225 40.02 1.99 23.38
N GLN A 226 39.01 2.54 24.06
CA GLN A 226 38.43 3.84 23.69
C GLN A 226 39.42 4.98 23.90
N ARG A 227 40.18 4.99 25.01
CA ARG A 227 41.25 5.98 25.23
C ARG A 227 42.40 5.82 24.23
N ALA A 228 42.78 4.59 23.89
CA ALA A 228 43.81 4.31 22.88
C ALA A 228 43.35 4.65 21.44
N ALA A 229 42.04 4.78 21.19
CA ALA A 229 41.51 5.30 19.93
C ALA A 229 41.63 6.83 19.81
N THR A 230 41.88 7.53 20.93
CA THR A 230 42.18 8.96 20.99
C THR A 230 43.48 9.19 21.78
N PRO A 231 44.63 8.66 21.32
CA PRO A 231 45.87 8.67 22.08
C PRO A 231 46.50 10.07 22.20
N GLU A 232 45.95 11.08 21.52
CA GLU A 232 46.40 12.47 21.62
C GLU A 232 46.17 13.06 23.02
N GLU A 233 45.23 12.52 23.80
CA GLU A 233 45.03 12.87 25.20
C GLU A 233 46.04 12.13 26.10
N LEU A 234 46.95 12.89 26.72
CA LEU A 234 47.86 12.32 27.72
C LEU A 234 47.08 11.77 28.92
N VAL A 235 47.55 10.64 29.43
CA VAL A 235 47.00 9.98 30.61
C VAL A 235 47.87 10.29 31.83
N GLU A 236 47.26 10.28 33.02
CA GLU A 236 47.90 10.58 34.29
C GLU A 236 48.31 9.28 35.02
N LEU A 237 49.62 9.09 35.15
CA LEU A 237 50.25 7.96 35.83
C LEU A 237 50.83 8.42 37.18
N LYS A 238 51.12 7.45 38.04
CA LYS A 238 51.88 7.69 39.28
C LYS A 238 53.30 8.13 38.95
N TYR A 239 53.77 9.18 39.62
CA TYR A 239 55.12 9.66 39.47
C TYR A 239 56.12 8.70 40.12
N THR A 240 57.03 8.17 39.31
CA THR A 240 58.18 7.39 39.80
C THR A 240 59.47 8.17 39.62
N LYS A 241 60.32 8.19 40.65
CA LYS A 241 61.66 8.77 40.54
C LYS A 241 62.45 8.07 39.43
N PRO A 242 63.27 8.78 38.64
CA PRO A 242 64.10 8.16 37.63
C PRO A 242 64.98 7.06 38.24
N LYS A 243 65.22 6.00 37.48
CA LYS A 243 66.04 4.85 37.91
C LYS A 243 67.39 4.86 37.18
N ASN A 244 68.37 4.17 37.75
CA ASN A 244 69.68 3.92 37.14
C ASN A 244 70.55 5.17 36.87
N LEU A 245 70.32 6.29 37.57
CA LEU A 245 71.05 7.54 37.31
C LEU A 245 72.58 7.39 37.39
N VAL A 246 73.09 6.65 38.38
CA VAL A 246 74.54 6.47 38.58
C VAL A 246 75.16 5.67 37.43
N SER A 247 74.51 4.58 37.02
CA SER A 247 74.95 3.78 35.87
C SER A 247 74.88 4.61 34.58
N SER A 248 73.79 5.32 34.36
CA SER A 248 73.61 6.21 33.21
C SER A 248 74.67 7.31 33.19
N TYR A 249 75.01 7.91 34.34
CA TYR A 249 76.08 8.89 34.44
C TYR A 249 77.43 8.30 34.05
N GLY A 250 77.79 7.12 34.57
CA GLY A 250 79.03 6.43 34.21
C GLY A 250 79.11 6.10 32.71
N LEU A 251 78.01 5.62 32.13
CA LEU A 251 77.91 5.33 30.69
C LEU A 251 78.01 6.61 29.85
N CYS A 252 77.34 7.69 30.24
CA CYS A 252 77.44 8.98 29.57
C CYS A 252 78.86 9.52 29.64
N PHE A 253 79.51 9.47 30.81
CA PHE A 253 80.90 9.89 30.98
C PHE A 253 81.83 9.10 30.06
N LEU A 254 81.72 7.77 30.04
CA LEU A 254 82.52 6.91 29.17
C LEU A 254 82.27 7.23 27.69
N GLY A 255 81.00 7.43 27.32
CA GLY A 255 80.58 7.78 25.97
C GLY A 255 81.17 9.10 25.48
N VAL A 256 81.07 10.18 26.28
CA VAL A 256 81.63 11.48 25.89
C VAL A 256 83.15 11.48 25.95
N TRP A 257 83.75 10.75 26.91
CA TRP A 257 85.19 10.64 27.03
C TRP A 257 85.80 10.04 25.76
N PHE A 258 85.27 8.90 25.28
CA PHE A 258 85.77 8.30 24.03
C PHE A 258 85.26 9.00 22.78
N GLY A 259 84.01 9.46 22.78
CA GLY A 259 83.36 10.05 21.62
C GLY A 259 83.82 11.46 21.27
N LEU A 260 84.35 12.23 22.24
CA LEU A 260 84.79 13.62 22.04
C LEU A 260 86.30 13.81 22.17
N SER A 261 87.06 12.83 22.67
CA SER A 261 88.54 12.88 22.67
C SER A 261 89.11 12.55 21.29
N ASN A 262 88.65 13.28 20.27
CA ASN A 262 89.07 13.16 18.88
C ASN A 262 88.78 14.47 18.12
N THR A 263 89.26 14.56 16.88
CA THR A 263 89.10 15.76 16.04
C THR A 263 87.95 15.64 15.04
N VAL A 264 86.98 14.74 15.26
CA VAL A 264 85.89 14.48 14.29
C VAL A 264 85.07 15.75 14.01
N LEU A 265 84.78 16.53 15.05
CA LEU A 265 83.97 17.76 14.93
C LEU A 265 84.74 18.98 14.40
N SER A 266 86.06 18.86 14.23
CA SER A 266 86.92 19.93 13.71
C SER A 266 87.67 19.52 12.43
N ASN A 267 87.31 18.38 11.84
CA ASN A 267 87.93 17.88 10.63
C ASN A 267 87.42 18.62 9.38
N ALA A 268 88.23 18.69 8.32
CA ALA A 268 87.83 19.24 7.03
C ALA A 268 86.58 18.53 6.48
N TRP A 269 86.45 17.22 6.68
CA TRP A 269 85.25 16.48 6.30
C TRP A 269 83.98 17.02 6.98
N PHE A 270 84.07 17.40 8.25
CA PHE A 270 82.93 17.95 9.00
C PHE A 270 82.51 19.30 8.42
N TYR A 271 83.45 20.21 8.19
CA TYR A 271 83.15 21.55 7.64
C TYR A 271 82.79 21.54 6.15
N SER A 272 83.30 20.58 5.36
CA SER A 272 83.04 20.52 3.91
C SER A 272 81.86 19.63 3.53
N LYS A 273 81.51 18.63 4.35
CA LYS A 273 80.44 17.67 4.04
C LYS A 273 79.37 17.66 5.10
N THR A 274 79.69 17.34 6.35
CA THR A 274 78.67 17.15 7.39
C THR A 274 77.85 18.41 7.64
N PHE A 275 78.51 19.55 7.88
CA PHE A 275 77.83 20.80 8.14
C PHE A 275 77.11 21.35 6.90
N PRO A 276 77.72 21.43 5.70
CA PRO A 276 77.00 21.94 4.52
C PRO A 276 75.81 21.07 4.12
N PHE A 277 75.93 19.74 4.10
CA PHE A 277 74.80 18.87 3.75
C PHE A 277 73.70 18.95 4.82
N GLY A 278 74.06 18.86 6.10
CA GLY A 278 73.11 18.96 7.20
C GLY A 278 72.36 20.30 7.21
N ALA A 279 73.08 21.41 7.05
CA ALA A 279 72.51 22.75 7.00
C ALA A 279 71.61 22.94 5.78
N VAL A 280 72.04 22.51 4.58
CA VAL A 280 71.22 22.62 3.36
C VAL A 280 69.95 21.76 3.49
N PHE A 281 70.04 20.52 3.97
CA PHE A 281 68.87 19.68 4.20
C PHE A 281 67.92 20.28 5.22
N TYR A 282 68.44 20.85 6.31
CA TYR A 282 67.63 21.51 7.33
C TYR A 282 66.97 22.79 6.79
N MET A 283 67.70 23.64 6.07
CA MET A 283 67.17 24.87 5.47
C MET A 283 66.08 24.56 4.44
N LEU A 284 66.33 23.63 3.51
CA LEU A 284 65.34 23.21 2.53
C LEU A 284 64.15 22.52 3.19
N GLY A 285 64.39 21.64 4.15
CA GLY A 285 63.34 20.94 4.90
C GLY A 285 62.48 21.87 5.74
N SER A 286 63.06 22.93 6.32
CA SER A 286 62.34 23.95 7.08
C SER A 286 61.57 24.91 6.16
N TYR A 287 62.13 25.27 5.01
CA TYR A 287 61.51 26.21 4.07
C TYR A 287 60.37 25.56 3.29
N PHE A 288 60.56 24.32 2.81
CA PHE A 288 59.59 23.56 2.00
C PHE A 288 58.86 22.47 2.81
N TYR A 289 58.77 22.61 4.14
CA TYR A 289 58.20 21.57 5.01
C TYR A 289 56.79 21.17 4.58
N ARG A 290 55.94 22.17 4.30
CA ARG A 290 54.53 21.94 3.95
C ARG A 290 54.40 21.41 2.53
N ASP A 291 55.12 21.97 1.57
CA ASP A 291 55.10 21.55 0.16
C ASP A 291 55.46 20.07 0.00
N ILE A 292 56.50 19.61 0.71
CA ILE A 292 56.91 18.20 0.69
C ILE A 292 55.79 17.33 1.26
N ARG A 293 55.22 17.70 2.41
CA ARG A 293 54.16 16.91 3.06
C ARG A 293 52.88 16.86 2.22
N GLU A 294 52.44 17.98 1.68
CA GLU A 294 51.24 18.05 0.84
C GLU A 294 51.39 17.23 -0.44
N LYS A 295 52.58 17.25 -1.06
CA LYS A 295 52.86 16.44 -2.25
C LYS A 295 52.85 14.94 -1.95
N LEU A 296 53.38 14.52 -0.80
CA LEU A 296 53.38 13.12 -0.37
C LEU A 296 51.97 12.64 0.04
N TRP A 297 51.19 13.47 0.74
CA TRP A 297 49.85 13.10 1.22
C TRP A 297 48.76 13.22 0.15
N LYS A 298 49.06 13.80 -1.01
CA LYS A 298 48.07 14.00 -2.08
C LYS A 298 47.41 12.70 -2.51
N GLU A 299 48.21 11.66 -2.72
CA GLU A 299 47.73 10.34 -3.14
C GLU A 299 46.91 9.67 -2.03
N GLU A 300 47.43 9.63 -0.80
CA GLU A 300 46.74 9.06 0.37
C GLU A 300 45.37 9.73 0.60
N LYS A 301 45.29 11.06 0.53
CA LYS A 301 44.02 11.80 0.64
C LYS A 301 43.04 11.44 -0.48
N SER A 302 43.52 11.29 -1.70
CA SER A 302 42.65 10.94 -2.84
C SER A 302 42.10 9.52 -2.74
N LEU A 303 42.90 8.57 -2.22
CA LEU A 303 42.49 7.19 -2.03
C LEU A 303 41.47 7.07 -0.89
N ILE A 304 41.69 7.75 0.24
CA ILE A 304 40.73 7.77 1.36
C ILE A 304 39.40 8.38 0.91
N HIS A 305 39.43 9.50 0.18
CA HIS A 305 38.22 10.13 -0.36
C HIS A 305 37.48 9.17 -1.30
N THR A 306 38.18 8.54 -2.24
CA THR A 306 37.57 7.59 -3.19
C THR A 306 36.96 6.39 -2.47
N ALA A 307 37.64 5.86 -1.45
CA ALA A 307 37.13 4.75 -0.65
C ALA A 307 35.86 5.14 0.13
N GLN A 308 35.83 6.34 0.71
CA GLN A 308 34.68 6.86 1.44
C GLN A 308 33.48 7.08 0.52
N GLU A 309 33.67 7.70 -0.66
CA GLU A 309 32.60 7.90 -1.64
C GLU A 309 32.04 6.58 -2.16
N ASN A 310 32.91 5.61 -2.49
CA ASN A 310 32.47 4.29 -2.95
C ASN A 310 31.66 3.56 -1.87
N LYS A 311 32.08 3.67 -0.61
CA LYS A 311 31.33 3.12 0.53
C LYS A 311 29.96 3.79 0.64
N ASN A 312 29.90 5.12 0.68
CA ASN A 312 28.67 5.88 0.84
C ASN A 312 27.67 5.58 -0.28
N MET A 313 28.10 5.64 -1.55
CA MET A 313 27.26 5.33 -2.71
C MET A 313 26.74 3.89 -2.68
N GLY A 314 27.58 2.94 -2.26
CA GLY A 314 27.21 1.54 -2.11
C GLY A 314 26.16 1.33 -1.03
N GLU A 315 26.39 1.86 0.17
CA GLU A 315 25.46 1.76 1.31
C GLU A 315 24.11 2.41 0.98
N GLU A 316 24.11 3.60 0.38
CA GLU A 316 22.88 4.30 -0.02
C GLU A 316 22.09 3.55 -1.10
N SER A 317 22.79 3.00 -2.10
CA SER A 317 22.16 2.24 -3.18
C SER A 317 21.49 0.98 -2.65
N VAL A 318 22.20 0.24 -1.79
CA VAL A 318 21.68 -0.97 -1.14
C VAL A 318 20.51 -0.61 -0.22
N TYR A 319 20.65 0.42 0.62
CA TYR A 319 19.57 0.89 1.50
C TYR A 319 18.33 1.31 0.73
N LYS A 320 18.49 2.08 -0.35
CA LYS A 320 17.37 2.50 -1.21
C LYS A 320 16.70 1.32 -1.89
N GLN A 321 17.48 0.33 -2.35
CA GLN A 321 16.92 -0.85 -3.00
C GLN A 321 16.15 -1.73 -2.00
N MET A 322 16.70 -1.95 -0.79
CA MET A 322 15.99 -2.64 0.28
C MET A 322 14.70 -1.91 0.66
N LYS A 323 14.71 -0.57 0.73
CA LYS A 323 13.49 0.21 0.99
C LYS A 323 12.42 0.06 -0.09
N LYS A 324 12.79 -0.09 -1.37
CA LYS A 324 11.81 -0.35 -2.45
C LYS A 324 11.13 -1.70 -2.26
N TYR A 325 11.89 -2.73 -1.90
CA TYR A 325 11.39 -4.09 -1.70
C TYR A 325 10.80 -4.35 -0.31
N ALA A 326 10.88 -3.38 0.61
CA ALA A 326 10.32 -3.50 1.94
C ALA A 326 8.80 -3.72 1.94
N THR A 327 8.10 -3.37 0.86
CA THR A 327 6.64 -3.56 0.74
C THR A 327 6.23 -4.91 0.16
N ASP A 328 7.18 -5.75 -0.27
CA ASP A 328 6.90 -7.00 -0.97
C ASP A 328 6.31 -8.06 -0.01
N THR A 329 6.48 -7.88 1.31
CA THR A 329 5.90 -8.74 2.34
C THR A 329 4.37 -8.64 2.40
N LYS A 330 3.78 -7.50 2.05
CA LYS A 330 2.33 -7.25 2.16
C LYS A 330 1.49 -8.04 1.16
N CYS A 331 2.12 -8.58 0.11
CA CYS A 331 1.44 -9.40 -0.90
C CYS A 331 0.77 -10.62 -0.25
N LEU A 332 1.44 -11.24 0.72
CA LEU A 332 0.92 -12.41 1.41
C LEU A 332 -0.30 -12.06 2.26
N ASP A 333 -0.27 -10.91 2.95
CA ASP A 333 -1.39 -10.46 3.77
C ASP A 333 -2.63 -10.22 2.90
N TYR A 334 -2.48 -9.57 1.75
CA TYR A 334 -3.60 -9.38 0.80
C TYR A 334 -4.13 -10.70 0.22
N LEU A 335 -3.24 -11.67 -0.04
CA LEU A 335 -3.68 -12.98 -0.53
C LEU A 335 -4.45 -13.76 0.55
N SER A 336 -4.07 -13.59 1.81
CA SER A 336 -4.72 -14.26 2.93
C SER A 336 -6.18 -13.81 3.13
N THR A 337 -6.49 -12.53 2.88
CA THR A 337 -7.85 -12.01 3.05
C THR A 337 -8.78 -12.42 1.91
N PHE A 338 -8.24 -12.74 0.73
CA PHE A 338 -9.02 -13.05 -0.48
C PHE A 338 -10.08 -14.14 -0.25
N ARG A 339 -9.71 -15.24 0.42
CA ARG A 339 -10.67 -16.33 0.67
C ARG A 339 -11.82 -15.87 1.56
N THR A 340 -11.50 -15.21 2.67
CA THR A 340 -12.48 -14.74 3.65
C THR A 340 -13.42 -13.70 3.05
N GLU A 341 -12.88 -12.74 2.30
CA GLU A 341 -13.66 -11.68 1.67
C GLU A 341 -14.60 -12.23 0.58
N VAL A 342 -14.13 -13.15 -0.26
CA VAL A 342 -14.96 -13.72 -1.33
C VAL A 342 -16.07 -14.61 -0.77
N GLU A 343 -15.80 -15.42 0.25
CA GLU A 343 -16.83 -16.25 0.89
C GLU A 343 -17.98 -15.39 1.46
N ASP A 344 -17.66 -14.28 2.13
CA ASP A 344 -18.65 -13.34 2.65
C ASP A 344 -19.37 -12.56 1.54
N GLN A 345 -18.61 -12.06 0.56
CA GLN A 345 -19.17 -11.29 -0.56
C GLN A 345 -20.16 -12.11 -1.38
N ILE A 346 -19.91 -13.40 -1.59
CA ILE A 346 -20.82 -14.29 -2.31
C ILE A 346 -22.14 -14.49 -1.55
N ALA A 347 -22.12 -14.56 -0.22
CA ALA A 347 -23.35 -14.64 0.58
C ALA A 347 -24.18 -13.36 0.42
N ASN A 348 -23.53 -12.20 0.54
CA ASN A 348 -24.16 -10.89 0.38
C ASN A 348 -24.69 -10.66 -1.06
N TYR A 349 -23.96 -11.14 -2.07
CA TYR A 349 -24.36 -11.06 -3.47
C TYR A 349 -25.64 -11.86 -3.76
N LYS A 350 -25.77 -13.07 -3.19
CA LYS A 350 -26.99 -13.89 -3.35
C LYS A 350 -28.22 -13.19 -2.78
N VAL A 351 -28.10 -12.55 -1.61
CA VAL A 351 -29.19 -11.77 -1.00
C VAL A 351 -29.61 -10.60 -1.91
N ALA A 352 -28.63 -9.88 -2.46
CA ALA A 352 -28.87 -8.78 -3.38
C ALA A 352 -29.59 -9.25 -4.66
N LEU A 353 -29.20 -10.38 -5.24
CA LEU A 353 -29.87 -10.95 -6.42
C LEU A 353 -31.33 -11.32 -6.15
N VAL A 354 -31.63 -11.93 -5.00
CA VAL A 354 -33.02 -12.23 -4.61
C VAL A 354 -33.84 -10.96 -4.49
N SER A 355 -33.27 -9.91 -3.88
CA SER A 355 -33.94 -8.60 -3.80
C SER A 355 -34.15 -7.98 -5.18
N GLN A 356 -33.21 -8.14 -6.11
CA GLN A 356 -33.34 -7.63 -7.47
C GLN A 356 -34.46 -8.35 -8.22
N MET A 357 -34.57 -9.67 -8.10
CA MET A 357 -35.67 -10.45 -8.69
C MET A 357 -37.03 -10.01 -8.16
N ARG A 358 -37.15 -9.78 -6.83
CA ARG A 358 -38.37 -9.24 -6.22
C ARG A 358 -38.73 -7.86 -6.77
N ARG A 359 -37.73 -6.98 -6.93
CA ARG A 359 -37.92 -5.64 -7.47
C ARG A 359 -38.45 -5.69 -8.90
N GLN A 360 -37.82 -6.49 -9.76
CA GLN A 360 -38.24 -6.64 -11.17
C GLN A 360 -39.67 -7.20 -11.30
N LEU A 361 -40.03 -8.20 -10.49
CA LEU A 361 -41.40 -8.71 -10.43
C LEU A 361 -42.39 -7.60 -10.02
N THR A 362 -42.07 -6.85 -8.97
CA THR A 362 -42.93 -5.77 -8.47
C THR A 362 -43.10 -4.68 -9.52
N GLU A 363 -42.01 -4.25 -10.14
CA GLU A 363 -42.00 -3.23 -11.19
C GLU A 363 -42.86 -3.67 -12.40
N ARG A 364 -42.71 -4.92 -12.85
CA ARG A 364 -43.51 -5.45 -13.96
C ARG A 364 -45.00 -5.51 -13.63
N LEU A 365 -45.36 -5.93 -12.41
CA LEU A 365 -46.76 -5.96 -11.99
C LEU A 365 -47.35 -4.56 -11.87
N VAL A 366 -46.60 -3.60 -11.33
CA VAL A 366 -47.02 -2.18 -11.27
C VAL A 366 -47.24 -1.63 -12.67
N GLU A 367 -46.31 -1.86 -13.61
CA GLU A 367 -46.46 -1.43 -14.99
C GLU A 367 -47.68 -2.07 -15.66
N LYS A 368 -47.94 -3.35 -15.37
CA LYS A 368 -49.11 -4.05 -15.90
C LYS A 368 -50.43 -3.50 -15.36
N LEU A 369 -50.53 -3.28 -14.05
CA LEU A 369 -51.72 -2.71 -13.41
C LEU A 369 -51.96 -1.28 -13.90
N ASN A 370 -50.91 -0.48 -14.05
CA ASN A 370 -51.00 0.85 -14.64
C ASN A 370 -51.51 0.78 -16.09
N GLY A 371 -50.98 -0.12 -16.91
CA GLY A 371 -51.42 -0.33 -18.29
C GLY A 371 -52.90 -0.74 -18.38
N ILE A 372 -53.34 -1.66 -17.51
CA ILE A 372 -54.75 -2.09 -17.41
C ILE A 372 -55.64 -0.91 -17.01
N GLN A 373 -55.25 -0.14 -15.98
CA GLN A 373 -56.00 1.03 -15.53
C GLN A 373 -56.14 2.10 -16.61
N GLN A 374 -55.08 2.38 -17.38
CA GLN A 374 -55.15 3.34 -18.48
C GLN A 374 -56.05 2.84 -19.62
N ALA A 375 -55.98 1.55 -19.95
CA ALA A 375 -56.84 0.97 -20.97
C ALA A 375 -58.31 0.98 -20.55
N GLU A 376 -58.63 0.65 -19.30
CA GLU A 376 -59.99 0.77 -18.75
C GLU A 376 -60.51 2.21 -18.84
N LYS A 377 -59.69 3.20 -18.45
CA LYS A 377 -60.03 4.61 -18.53
C LYS A 377 -60.29 5.07 -19.98
N LEU A 378 -59.50 4.59 -20.94
CA LEU A 378 -59.68 4.85 -22.37
C LEU A 378 -60.97 4.23 -22.90
N ILE A 379 -61.32 3.01 -22.47
CA ILE A 379 -62.56 2.34 -22.83
C ILE A 379 -63.76 3.13 -22.28
N GLN A 380 -63.72 3.50 -21.00
CA GLN A 380 -64.77 4.31 -20.37
C GLN A 380 -64.95 5.65 -21.08
N GLY A 381 -63.85 6.37 -21.36
CA GLY A 381 -63.89 7.64 -22.07
C GLY A 381 -64.43 7.51 -23.49
N SER A 382 -64.00 6.49 -24.23
CA SER A 382 -64.51 6.20 -25.58
C SER A 382 -65.99 5.80 -25.56
N LEU A 383 -66.43 5.05 -24.54
CA LEU A 383 -67.81 4.63 -24.40
C LEU A 383 -68.73 5.82 -24.12
N GLN A 384 -68.30 6.74 -23.25
CA GLN A 384 -69.03 7.98 -22.98
C GLN A 384 -69.11 8.87 -24.23
N ASP A 385 -68.01 9.04 -24.99
CA ASP A 385 -68.01 9.83 -26.23
C ASP A 385 -68.98 9.24 -27.27
N VAL A 386 -68.92 7.93 -27.53
CA VAL A 386 -69.82 7.27 -28.48
C VAL A 386 -71.27 7.33 -28.01
N MET A 387 -71.53 7.11 -26.72
CA MET A 387 -72.87 7.23 -26.16
C MET A 387 -73.47 8.61 -26.42
N ILE A 388 -72.71 9.68 -26.17
CA ILE A 388 -73.19 11.04 -26.40
C ILE A 388 -73.38 11.32 -27.88
N ARG A 389 -72.42 10.94 -28.75
CA ARG A 389 -72.54 11.14 -30.20
C ARG A 389 -73.77 10.43 -30.78
N GLU A 390 -74.03 9.22 -30.33
CA GLU A 390 -75.15 8.42 -30.81
C GLU A 390 -76.51 8.92 -30.30
N ILE A 391 -76.59 9.37 -29.04
CA ILE A 391 -77.79 10.03 -28.51
C ILE A 391 -78.06 11.35 -29.27
N VAL A 392 -77.01 12.13 -29.56
CA VAL A 392 -77.12 13.37 -30.36
C VAL A 392 -77.60 13.06 -31.78
N SER A 393 -77.01 12.07 -32.46
CA SER A 393 -77.42 11.67 -33.81
C SER A 393 -78.87 11.19 -33.82
N SER A 394 -79.24 10.33 -32.87
CA SER A 394 -80.61 9.84 -32.68
C SER A 394 -81.59 11.00 -32.50
N PHE A 395 -81.24 12.00 -31.69
CA PHE A 395 -82.12 13.16 -31.50
C PHE A 395 -82.22 14.04 -32.75
N LYS A 396 -81.12 14.26 -33.49
CA LYS A 396 -81.15 15.02 -34.74
C LYS A 396 -82.09 14.37 -35.76
N ASP A 397 -82.06 13.05 -35.89
CA ASP A 397 -82.93 12.30 -36.78
C ASP A 397 -84.40 12.32 -36.29
N LEU A 398 -84.63 12.16 -34.98
CA LEU A 398 -85.97 12.25 -34.39
C LEU A 398 -86.59 13.64 -34.52
N TYR A 399 -85.83 14.70 -34.25
CA TYR A 399 -86.28 16.08 -34.33
C TYR A 399 -86.64 16.47 -35.76
N LYS A 400 -85.86 16.01 -36.75
CA LYS A 400 -86.17 16.25 -38.17
C LYS A 400 -87.39 15.48 -38.66
N SER A 401 -87.64 14.29 -38.11
CA SER A 401 -88.72 13.40 -38.57
C SER A 401 -90.06 13.62 -37.87
N ARG A 402 -90.09 14.22 -36.67
CA ARG A 402 -91.31 14.43 -35.89
C ARG A 402 -91.64 15.92 -35.72
N PRO A 403 -92.65 16.44 -36.44
CA PRO A 403 -93.06 17.84 -36.32
C PRO A 403 -93.52 18.25 -34.92
N GLU A 404 -94.08 17.30 -34.15
CA GLU A 404 -94.54 17.51 -32.76
C GLU A 404 -93.43 18.01 -31.82
N LEU A 405 -92.17 17.67 -32.12
CA LEU A 405 -91.02 18.11 -31.32
C LEU A 405 -90.68 19.58 -31.55
N HIS A 406 -91.09 20.19 -32.67
CA HIS A 406 -90.90 21.61 -32.95
C HIS A 406 -91.80 22.48 -32.07
N ASP A 407 -93.08 22.11 -31.97
CA ASP A 407 -94.05 22.82 -31.12
C ASP A 407 -93.73 22.60 -29.63
N ALA A 408 -93.32 21.39 -29.23
CA ALA A 408 -92.87 21.12 -27.87
C ALA A 408 -91.62 21.93 -27.49
N ALA A 409 -90.67 22.11 -28.41
CA ALA A 409 -89.50 22.96 -28.20
C ALA A 409 -89.90 24.43 -28.05
N MET A 410 -90.81 24.93 -28.89
CA MET A 410 -91.33 26.29 -28.82
C MET A 410 -92.06 26.56 -27.50
N GLN A 411 -92.92 25.63 -27.07
CA GLN A 411 -93.64 25.71 -25.80
C GLN A 411 -92.69 25.73 -24.61
N SER A 412 -91.65 24.88 -24.62
CA SER A 412 -90.64 24.86 -23.55
C SER A 412 -89.85 26.18 -23.48
N ALA A 413 -89.55 26.80 -24.62
CA ALA A 413 -88.88 28.11 -24.67
C ALA A 413 -89.77 29.23 -24.10
N ILE A 414 -91.07 29.24 -24.44
CA ILE A 414 -92.05 30.20 -23.91
C ILE A 414 -92.15 30.07 -22.38
N GLN A 415 -92.18 28.85 -21.86
CA GLN A 415 -92.28 28.58 -20.43
C GLN A 415 -90.98 28.84 -19.66
N GLY A 416 -89.82 28.66 -20.30
CA GLY A 416 -88.52 29.04 -19.74
C GLY A 416 -88.38 30.57 -19.57
N LEU A 417 -88.91 31.35 -20.50
CA LEU A 417 -88.91 32.82 -20.41
C LEU A 417 -89.83 33.35 -19.30
N SER A 418 -90.86 32.59 -18.90
CA SER A 418 -91.74 32.96 -17.78
C SER A 418 -91.21 32.56 -16.40
N GLY A 419 -89.99 32.00 -16.30
CA GLY A 419 -89.33 31.66 -15.03
C GLY A 419 -89.99 30.49 -14.28
N SER A 420 -90.73 29.64 -14.98
CA SER A 420 -91.42 28.48 -14.38
C SER A 420 -90.71 27.18 -14.79
N ASP A 421 -89.95 26.59 -13.86
CA ASP A 421 -89.08 25.41 -14.05
C ASP A 421 -89.81 24.06 -14.31
N GLY A 422 -91.03 24.10 -14.86
CA GLY A 422 -91.91 22.92 -14.92
C GLY A 422 -91.78 22.02 -16.16
N ALA A 423 -91.32 22.54 -17.30
CA ALA A 423 -91.29 21.78 -18.55
C ALA A 423 -89.85 21.53 -19.02
N MET A 424 -89.41 20.27 -18.92
CA MET A 424 -88.15 19.83 -19.51
C MET A 424 -88.25 19.95 -21.03
N ASP A 425 -87.24 20.58 -21.64
CA ASP A 425 -87.18 20.73 -23.09
C ASP A 425 -87.07 19.35 -23.78
N PRO A 426 -87.51 19.21 -25.05
CA PRO A 426 -87.50 17.93 -25.72
C PRO A 426 -86.09 17.34 -25.91
N VAL A 427 -85.03 18.17 -25.90
CA VAL A 427 -83.64 17.69 -25.95
C VAL A 427 -83.29 17.02 -24.62
N GLY A 428 -83.47 17.72 -23.50
CA GLY A 428 -83.23 17.18 -22.17
C GLY A 428 -84.07 15.92 -21.88
N ALA A 429 -85.34 15.91 -22.29
CA ALA A 429 -86.23 14.77 -22.12
C ALA A 429 -85.75 13.53 -22.90
N HIS A 430 -85.34 13.70 -24.17
CA HIS A 430 -84.80 12.60 -24.99
C HIS A 430 -83.47 12.07 -24.44
N PHE A 431 -82.58 12.96 -24.00
CA PHE A 431 -81.30 12.56 -23.39
C PHE A 431 -81.53 11.77 -22.10
N LYS A 432 -82.40 12.26 -21.20
CA LYS A 432 -82.72 11.57 -19.94
C LYS A 432 -83.37 10.22 -20.18
N ALA A 433 -84.31 10.12 -21.12
CA ALA A 433 -84.95 8.86 -21.50
C ALA A 433 -83.93 7.87 -22.08
N SER A 434 -83.08 8.31 -23.01
CA SER A 434 -82.04 7.47 -23.63
C SER A 434 -80.99 6.98 -22.63
N LEU A 435 -80.57 7.83 -21.68
CA LEU A 435 -79.64 7.47 -20.62
C LEU A 435 -80.27 6.50 -19.61
N GLN A 436 -81.53 6.70 -19.24
CA GLN A 436 -82.26 5.80 -18.34
C GLN A 436 -82.50 4.42 -18.96
N GLU A 437 -82.77 4.38 -20.27
CA GLU A 437 -82.90 3.13 -21.02
C GLU A 437 -81.55 2.41 -21.10
N LEU A 438 -80.49 3.13 -21.48
CA LEU A 438 -79.14 2.56 -21.62
C LEU A 438 -78.55 2.09 -20.28
N ALA A 439 -78.85 2.77 -19.17
CA ALA A 439 -78.38 2.39 -17.84
C ALA A 439 -78.96 1.06 -17.32
N LYS A 440 -80.11 0.61 -17.85
CA LYS A 440 -80.76 -0.65 -17.46
C LYS A 440 -80.32 -1.83 -18.34
N VAL A 441 -79.55 -1.57 -19.40
CA VAL A 441 -79.15 -2.58 -20.37
C VAL A 441 -77.78 -3.14 -20.01
N ASN A 442 -77.69 -4.46 -19.98
CA ASN A 442 -76.39 -5.14 -19.95
C ASN A 442 -75.80 -5.17 -21.37
N LEU A 443 -74.83 -4.28 -21.62
CA LEU A 443 -74.19 -4.11 -22.92
C LEU A 443 -73.43 -5.37 -23.41
N SER A 444 -73.11 -6.31 -22.52
CA SER A 444 -72.46 -7.59 -22.88
C SER A 444 -73.40 -8.58 -23.59
N THR A 445 -74.71 -8.49 -23.34
CA THR A 445 -75.72 -9.40 -23.91
C THR A 445 -76.61 -8.75 -24.96
N ALA A 446 -76.44 -7.45 -25.20
CA ALA A 446 -77.20 -6.71 -26.19
C ALA A 446 -76.79 -7.10 -27.63
N THR A 447 -77.77 -7.14 -28.53
CA THR A 447 -77.54 -7.39 -29.96
C THR A 447 -76.73 -6.23 -30.55
N ALA A 448 -75.53 -6.52 -31.05
CA ALA A 448 -74.68 -5.52 -31.70
C ALA A 448 -75.15 -5.27 -33.14
N ASP A 449 -75.70 -4.09 -33.39
CA ASP A 449 -76.10 -3.65 -34.74
C ASP A 449 -75.63 -2.19 -34.95
N PRO A 450 -74.75 -1.92 -35.93
CA PRO A 450 -74.24 -0.57 -36.20
C PRO A 450 -75.31 0.40 -36.74
N MET A 451 -76.48 -0.09 -37.16
CA MET A 451 -77.60 0.72 -37.67
C MET A 451 -78.86 0.63 -36.79
N GLY A 452 -78.77 -0.08 -35.67
CA GLY A 452 -79.86 -0.33 -34.75
C GLY A 452 -80.18 0.83 -33.80
N THR A 453 -80.89 0.54 -32.72
CA THR A 453 -81.18 1.51 -31.65
C THR A 453 -79.89 1.97 -30.95
N VAL A 454 -79.93 3.11 -30.25
CA VAL A 454 -78.76 3.68 -29.55
C VAL A 454 -78.04 2.66 -28.65
N VAL A 455 -78.80 1.78 -28.00
CA VAL A 455 -78.26 0.70 -27.14
C VAL A 455 -77.51 -0.37 -27.96
N GLN A 456 -77.98 -0.71 -29.16
CA GLN A 456 -77.35 -1.69 -30.05
C GLN A 456 -76.05 -1.13 -30.68
N ARG A 457 -76.04 0.16 -31.01
CA ARG A 457 -74.86 0.85 -31.56
C ARG A 457 -73.76 1.04 -30.52
N VAL A 458 -74.13 1.43 -29.29
CA VAL A 458 -73.18 1.56 -28.17
C VAL A 458 -72.68 0.19 -27.71
N ALA A 459 -73.53 -0.85 -27.69
CA ALA A 459 -73.13 -2.23 -27.36
C ALA A 459 -72.09 -2.79 -28.35
N ALA A 460 -72.24 -2.51 -29.65
CA ALA A 460 -71.28 -2.96 -30.67
C ALA A 460 -69.87 -2.41 -30.42
N VAL A 461 -69.76 -1.13 -30.04
CA VAL A 461 -68.47 -0.50 -29.72
C VAL A 461 -67.92 -1.01 -28.40
N PHE A 462 -68.75 -1.16 -27.36
CA PHE A 462 -68.35 -1.70 -26.07
C PHE A 462 -67.76 -3.11 -26.20
N GLN A 463 -68.50 -4.04 -26.83
CA GLN A 463 -68.08 -5.44 -26.99
C GLN A 463 -66.81 -5.56 -27.83
N LYS A 464 -66.65 -4.72 -28.87
CA LYS A 464 -65.42 -4.70 -29.68
C LYS A 464 -64.21 -4.26 -28.85
N ARG A 465 -64.35 -3.18 -28.08
CA ARG A 465 -63.27 -2.64 -27.23
C ARG A 465 -62.92 -3.55 -26.06
N GLU A 466 -63.91 -4.18 -25.46
CA GLU A 466 -63.72 -5.19 -24.42
C GLU A 466 -62.94 -6.40 -24.95
N LYS A 467 -63.27 -6.88 -26.17
CA LYS A 467 -62.49 -7.94 -26.82
C LYS A 467 -61.05 -7.52 -27.13
N GLU A 468 -60.83 -6.32 -27.66
CA GLU A 468 -59.49 -5.78 -27.90
C GLU A 468 -58.67 -5.68 -26.60
N PHE A 469 -59.31 -5.28 -25.50
CA PHE A 469 -58.70 -5.20 -24.18
C PHE A 469 -58.32 -6.57 -23.63
N LEU A 470 -59.25 -7.54 -23.65
CA LEU A 470 -58.98 -8.90 -23.19
C LEU A 470 -57.89 -9.57 -24.02
N ASP A 471 -57.88 -9.38 -25.34
CA ASP A 471 -56.82 -9.92 -26.22
C ASP A 471 -55.44 -9.32 -25.94
N ALA A 472 -55.36 -8.07 -25.48
CA ALA A 472 -54.10 -7.39 -25.18
C ALA A 472 -53.53 -7.74 -23.80
N PHE A 473 -54.37 -8.05 -22.82
CA PHE A 473 -53.96 -8.29 -21.43
C PHE A 473 -54.17 -9.73 -20.93
N THR A 474 -54.87 -10.57 -21.69
CA THR A 474 -55.17 -11.97 -21.35
C THR A 474 -54.61 -12.92 -22.42
N VAL A 475 -54.47 -14.20 -22.07
CA VAL A 475 -54.16 -15.26 -23.04
C VAL A 475 -55.39 -15.55 -23.91
N LYS A 476 -55.18 -15.74 -25.21
CA LYS A 476 -56.28 -16.09 -26.11
C LYS A 476 -56.64 -17.57 -25.96
N ALA A 477 -57.93 -17.90 -26.07
CA ALA A 477 -58.38 -19.29 -26.01
C ALA A 477 -57.72 -20.17 -27.09
N THR A 478 -57.43 -19.61 -28.27
CA THR A 478 -56.71 -20.30 -29.35
C THR A 478 -55.26 -20.60 -29.00
N GLU A 479 -54.56 -19.67 -28.34
CA GLU A 479 -53.19 -19.88 -27.85
C GLU A 479 -53.17 -20.93 -26.73
N ALA A 480 -54.16 -20.90 -25.83
CA ALA A 480 -54.30 -21.92 -24.78
C ALA A 480 -54.58 -23.31 -25.38
N GLN A 481 -55.39 -23.42 -26.43
CA GLN A 481 -55.60 -24.67 -27.16
C GLN A 481 -54.34 -25.13 -27.91
N GLU A 482 -53.57 -24.21 -28.53
CA GLU A 482 -52.28 -24.53 -29.15
C GLU A 482 -51.29 -25.08 -28.11
N ILE A 483 -51.18 -24.44 -26.95
CA ILE A 483 -50.34 -24.92 -25.84
C ILE A 483 -50.84 -26.29 -25.36
N LYS A 484 -52.15 -26.45 -25.12
CA LYS A 484 -52.73 -27.71 -24.66
C LYS A 484 -52.47 -28.86 -25.64
N THR A 485 -52.66 -28.65 -26.93
CA THR A 485 -52.39 -29.69 -27.96
C THR A 485 -50.91 -30.07 -28.04
N ILE A 486 -49.98 -29.14 -27.85
CA ILE A 486 -48.54 -29.43 -27.77
C ILE A 486 -48.23 -30.19 -26.46
N VAL A 487 -48.83 -29.77 -25.35
CA VAL A 487 -48.65 -30.35 -24.02
C VAL A 487 -49.23 -31.78 -23.93
N ASP A 488 -50.37 -32.04 -24.56
CA ASP A 488 -50.99 -33.37 -24.62
C ASP A 488 -50.07 -34.40 -25.29
N LYS A 489 -49.20 -33.98 -26.24
CA LYS A 489 -48.20 -34.85 -26.87
C LYS A 489 -47.06 -35.25 -25.94
N CYS A 490 -46.74 -34.42 -24.96
CA CYS A 490 -45.68 -34.69 -23.97
C CYS A 490 -46.21 -35.19 -22.63
N HIS A 491 -47.53 -35.29 -22.47
CA HIS A 491 -48.18 -35.77 -21.26
C HIS A 491 -48.11 -37.29 -21.15
N LYS A 492 -47.45 -37.80 -20.11
CA LYS A 492 -47.23 -39.23 -19.87
C LYS A 492 -47.63 -39.59 -18.44
N GLY A 493 -48.91 -39.89 -18.23
CA GLY A 493 -49.47 -40.12 -16.90
C GLY A 493 -49.40 -38.87 -16.03
N ASN A 494 -48.92 -38.97 -14.79
CA ASN A 494 -48.77 -37.82 -13.87
C ASN A 494 -47.51 -36.96 -14.13
N THR A 495 -46.79 -37.18 -15.24
CA THR A 495 -45.51 -36.52 -15.54
C THR A 495 -45.43 -36.06 -16.99
N PHE A 496 -44.66 -35.01 -17.27
CA PHE A 496 -44.40 -34.51 -18.62
C PHE A 496 -43.02 -34.93 -19.10
N ASP A 497 -42.95 -35.47 -20.32
CA ASP A 497 -41.71 -35.88 -20.99
C ASP A 497 -41.45 -34.99 -22.20
N PHE A 498 -40.68 -33.92 -22.01
CA PHE A 498 -40.37 -32.95 -23.06
C PHE A 498 -39.41 -33.46 -24.13
N HIS A 499 -38.78 -34.63 -23.96
CA HIS A 499 -37.97 -35.27 -25.00
C HIS A 499 -38.81 -35.90 -26.12
N ALA A 500 -40.13 -36.04 -25.91
CA ALA A 500 -41.07 -36.52 -26.92
C ALA A 500 -41.46 -35.44 -27.94
N LEU A 501 -41.16 -34.16 -27.68
CA LEU A 501 -41.45 -33.05 -28.59
C LEU A 501 -40.32 -32.86 -29.60
N SER A 502 -40.67 -32.39 -30.81
CA SER A 502 -39.66 -31.96 -31.78
C SER A 502 -38.98 -30.65 -31.34
N ASP A 503 -37.75 -30.41 -31.77
CA ASP A 503 -37.00 -29.18 -31.45
C ASP A 503 -37.76 -27.91 -31.83
N GLU A 504 -38.54 -27.95 -32.92
CA GLU A 504 -39.34 -26.82 -33.39
C GLU A 504 -40.57 -26.58 -32.50
N GLU A 505 -41.26 -27.64 -32.08
CA GLU A 505 -42.39 -27.54 -31.15
C GLU A 505 -41.94 -27.06 -29.75
N LEU A 506 -40.77 -27.48 -29.30
CA LEU A 506 -40.19 -27.02 -28.03
C LEU A 506 -39.82 -25.54 -28.08
N ARG A 507 -39.21 -25.06 -29.18
CA ARG A 507 -38.96 -23.62 -29.39
C ARG A 507 -40.26 -22.83 -29.49
N ARG A 508 -41.27 -23.39 -30.15
CA ARG A 508 -42.60 -22.76 -30.25
C ARG A 508 -43.26 -22.63 -28.88
N LEU A 509 -43.18 -23.67 -28.04
CA LEU A 509 -43.67 -23.66 -26.66
C LEU A 509 -42.91 -22.63 -25.80
N GLU A 510 -41.60 -22.53 -25.94
CA GLU A 510 -40.76 -21.53 -25.25
C GLU A 510 -41.11 -20.10 -25.71
N GLN A 511 -41.39 -19.91 -27.00
CA GLN A 511 -41.86 -18.62 -27.52
C GLN A 511 -43.24 -18.28 -26.95
N LEU A 512 -44.19 -19.22 -26.93
CA LEU A 512 -45.51 -19.05 -26.30
C LEU A 512 -45.40 -18.75 -24.80
N TYR A 513 -44.48 -19.40 -24.10
CA TYR A 513 -44.16 -19.09 -22.71
C TYR A 513 -43.71 -17.63 -22.55
N SER A 514 -42.82 -17.16 -23.42
CA SER A 514 -42.34 -15.78 -23.38
C SER A 514 -43.45 -14.77 -23.69
N THR A 515 -44.32 -15.04 -24.67
CA THR A 515 -45.39 -14.12 -25.07
C THR A 515 -46.47 -14.04 -24.00
N VAL A 516 -46.90 -15.19 -23.46
CA VAL A 516 -47.93 -15.27 -22.42
C VAL A 516 -47.48 -14.56 -21.15
N ASN A 517 -46.29 -14.89 -20.63
CA ASN A 517 -45.81 -14.27 -19.39
C ASN A 517 -45.56 -12.76 -19.54
N ASN A 518 -45.01 -12.31 -20.67
CA ASN A 518 -44.83 -10.88 -20.92
C ASN A 518 -46.18 -10.13 -21.07
N ARG A 519 -47.18 -10.76 -21.67
CA ARG A 519 -48.53 -10.18 -21.83
C ARG A 519 -49.27 -10.10 -20.50
N VAL A 520 -49.25 -11.17 -19.71
CA VAL A 520 -49.90 -11.23 -18.38
C VAL A 520 -49.13 -10.41 -17.34
N GLY A 521 -47.82 -10.24 -17.51
CA GLY A 521 -46.98 -9.49 -16.58
C GLY A 521 -46.27 -10.35 -15.53
N PHE A 522 -46.20 -11.66 -15.72
CA PHE A 522 -45.40 -12.53 -14.86
C PHE A 522 -43.91 -12.34 -15.17
N GLU A 523 -43.11 -12.12 -14.13
CA GLU A 523 -41.65 -12.08 -14.22
C GLU A 523 -41.08 -13.46 -13.87
N THR A 524 -40.34 -14.03 -14.79
CA THR A 524 -39.68 -15.33 -14.64
C THR A 524 -38.21 -15.19 -14.94
N ILE A 525 -37.37 -15.90 -14.19
CA ILE A 525 -35.93 -15.91 -14.44
C ILE A 525 -35.62 -16.52 -15.80
N HIS A 526 -34.80 -15.82 -16.58
CA HIS A 526 -34.28 -16.32 -17.84
C HIS A 526 -32.93 -17.02 -17.58
N GLU A 527 -32.92 -18.35 -17.64
CA GLU A 527 -31.76 -19.18 -17.29
C GLU A 527 -30.52 -18.90 -18.15
N ASN A 528 -30.70 -18.45 -19.39
CA ASN A 528 -29.60 -18.11 -20.29
C ASN A 528 -28.90 -16.81 -19.91
N SER A 529 -29.44 -16.03 -18.97
CA SER A 529 -28.74 -14.90 -18.38
C SER A 529 -27.54 -15.35 -17.52
N ILE A 530 -27.52 -16.63 -17.09
CA ILE A 530 -26.38 -17.24 -16.40
C ILE A 530 -25.32 -17.65 -17.44
N LYS A 531 -24.12 -17.08 -17.29
CA LYS A 531 -22.98 -17.31 -18.19
C LYS A 531 -22.01 -18.37 -17.60
N PRO A 532 -21.44 -19.25 -18.43
CA PRO A 532 -20.42 -20.19 -17.99
C PRO A 532 -19.08 -19.50 -17.70
N VAL A 533 -18.18 -20.21 -17.02
CA VAL A 533 -16.83 -19.72 -16.70
C VAL A 533 -15.92 -19.94 -17.90
N ALA A 534 -15.16 -18.90 -18.27
CA ALA A 534 -14.14 -18.98 -19.31
C ALA A 534 -12.80 -19.48 -18.71
N PRO A 535 -12.18 -20.54 -19.28
CA PRO A 535 -10.90 -21.03 -18.80
C PRO A 535 -9.77 -20.03 -19.11
N LEU A 536 -8.89 -19.81 -18.15
CA LEU A 536 -7.71 -18.94 -18.30
C LEU A 536 -6.39 -19.71 -18.38
N SER A 537 -6.27 -20.79 -17.60
CA SER A 537 -5.05 -21.59 -17.51
C SER A 537 -5.36 -23.08 -17.31
N GLU A 538 -4.43 -23.93 -17.68
CA GLU A 538 -4.53 -25.39 -17.62
C GLU A 538 -4.88 -25.91 -16.22
N ASN A 539 -4.32 -25.29 -15.17
CA ASN A 539 -4.58 -25.65 -13.77
C ASN A 539 -6.02 -25.42 -13.32
N SER A 540 -6.76 -24.53 -14.00
CA SER A 540 -8.15 -24.22 -13.69
C SER A 540 -9.15 -25.16 -14.36
N LYS A 541 -8.72 -25.98 -15.33
CA LYS A 541 -9.60 -26.79 -16.18
C LYS A 541 -10.51 -27.74 -15.40
N GLY A 542 -9.96 -28.47 -14.42
CA GLY A 542 -10.76 -29.40 -13.61
C GLY A 542 -11.89 -28.72 -12.85
N PHE A 543 -11.65 -27.51 -12.31
CA PHE A 543 -12.68 -26.72 -11.64
C PHE A 543 -13.68 -26.11 -12.64
N VAL A 544 -13.19 -25.54 -13.74
CA VAL A 544 -14.03 -24.90 -14.76
C VAL A 544 -14.96 -25.93 -15.43
N GLU A 545 -14.46 -27.12 -15.74
CA GLU A 545 -15.24 -28.22 -16.30
C GLU A 545 -16.33 -28.68 -15.32
N PHE A 546 -15.98 -28.87 -14.05
CA PHE A 546 -16.95 -29.20 -13.02
C PHE A 546 -18.04 -28.12 -12.88
N VAL A 547 -17.68 -26.83 -12.87
CA VAL A 547 -18.66 -25.73 -12.78
C VAL A 547 -19.57 -25.68 -14.00
N ASN A 548 -19.01 -25.77 -15.21
CA ASN A 548 -19.78 -25.67 -16.44
C ASN A 548 -20.69 -26.89 -16.65
N THR A 549 -20.23 -28.10 -16.32
CA THR A 549 -21.07 -29.31 -16.34
C THR A 549 -22.22 -29.21 -15.34
N GLN A 550 -21.95 -28.78 -14.10
CA GLN A 550 -22.99 -28.56 -13.09
C GLN A 550 -23.99 -27.48 -13.51
N LEU A 551 -23.52 -26.42 -14.18
CA LEU A 551 -24.36 -25.34 -14.70
C LEU A 551 -25.33 -25.85 -15.77
N GLU A 552 -24.87 -26.65 -16.73
CA GLU A 552 -25.73 -27.22 -17.76
C GLU A 552 -26.76 -28.20 -17.20
N ILE A 553 -26.36 -29.05 -16.23
CA ILE A 553 -27.29 -29.92 -15.49
C ILE A 553 -28.37 -29.08 -14.79
N THR A 554 -27.97 -27.97 -14.17
CA THR A 554 -28.90 -27.09 -13.43
C THR A 554 -29.84 -26.33 -14.37
N LYS A 555 -29.34 -25.83 -15.51
CA LYS A 555 -30.17 -25.21 -16.56
C LYS A 555 -31.22 -26.20 -17.07
N ALA A 556 -30.81 -27.40 -17.47
CA ALA A 556 -31.75 -28.42 -17.94
C ALA A 556 -32.84 -28.74 -16.90
N LYS A 557 -32.45 -28.88 -15.62
CA LYS A 557 -33.38 -29.11 -14.51
C LYS A 557 -34.35 -27.94 -14.31
N LEU A 558 -33.86 -26.69 -14.35
CA LEU A 558 -34.65 -25.48 -14.17
C LEU A 558 -35.65 -25.30 -15.32
N ARG A 559 -35.20 -25.48 -16.57
CA ARG A 559 -36.06 -25.50 -17.75
C ARG A 559 -37.20 -26.50 -17.61
N ASN A 560 -36.90 -27.74 -17.23
CA ASN A 560 -37.91 -28.78 -17.06
C ASN A 560 -38.91 -28.43 -15.96
N ALA A 561 -38.46 -27.92 -14.81
CA ALA A 561 -39.34 -27.48 -13.72
C ALA A 561 -40.25 -26.30 -14.14
N ARG A 562 -39.72 -25.37 -14.92
CA ARG A 562 -40.46 -24.22 -15.45
C ARG A 562 -41.53 -24.65 -16.47
N LEU A 563 -41.15 -25.49 -17.44
CA LEU A 563 -42.06 -25.95 -18.49
C LEU A 563 -43.12 -26.91 -17.94
N THR A 564 -42.79 -27.76 -16.95
CA THR A 564 -43.79 -28.58 -16.25
C THR A 564 -44.82 -27.72 -15.52
N ALA A 565 -44.39 -26.68 -14.79
CA ALA A 565 -45.32 -25.78 -14.12
C ALA A 565 -46.22 -25.03 -15.11
N PHE A 566 -45.65 -24.59 -16.24
CA PHE A 566 -46.42 -23.96 -17.31
C PHE A 566 -47.43 -24.93 -17.93
N ALA A 567 -47.02 -26.14 -18.27
CA ALA A 567 -47.89 -27.17 -18.84
C ALA A 567 -49.07 -27.49 -17.91
N HIS A 568 -48.83 -27.73 -16.62
CA HIS A 568 -49.88 -28.00 -15.63
C HIS A 568 -50.93 -26.88 -15.51
N ALA A 569 -50.58 -25.64 -15.83
CA ALA A 569 -51.52 -24.52 -15.75
C ALA A 569 -52.56 -24.52 -16.89
N PHE A 570 -52.35 -25.31 -17.96
CA PHE A 570 -53.21 -25.34 -19.15
C PHE A 570 -53.85 -26.72 -19.44
N VAL A 571 -53.61 -27.73 -18.58
CA VAL A 571 -54.22 -29.08 -18.74
C VAL A 571 -55.60 -29.14 -18.12
#